data_AF-A0A0R3RHQ4-F1
#
_entry.id   AF-A0A0R3RHQ4-F1
#
_cell.length_a   1.000
_cell.length_b   1.000
_cell.length_c   1.000
_cell.angle_alpha   90.00
_cell.angle_beta   90.00
_cell.angle_gamma   90.00
#
_symmetry.space_group_name_H-M   'P 1'
#
loop_
_entity.id
_entity.type
_entity.pdbx_description
1 polymer ?
#
loop_
_entity_poly.entity_id
_entity_poly.type
_entity_poly.pdbx_seq_one_letter_code
_entity_poly.pdbx_strand_id
1 'polypeptide(L)'
;LQTSLLPEAVNYWQAALAVRPAVIPIRLNRKCVSNLYYMRVYEKRQSCVLGCKKETSCGEVIIPDEHLYQCRYCTSPESQNCGVTGPPDGAGVPNTDFLLYVSAVLSERCKNVDTVAYAAHCQQEADLDRPIAGHVNLCPNALSTALHDREVLLSTVKHEILHALGFSAGLYAFFRDDNGNPRTRRNRYNKPISLNKDRGYYNWDPSTIQTITRNDWWTAEGMVPHPIHVMVTPRVQQEARRHFNCSDLEGAELENQGGDGTAFTHWEKRLFENEAMTGTHTQNPVYSRLTFALLEDSGWYKANYSAAEELHWGHHLGCEFARKSCGEWIRNRREKNLLLVPFCDEIKHDGKRSLATTRCTAQRDSLALCNLVCLFCLPEKIPYQKPLPVEYRNFAFLDEVHDANAIYYGGSVELADYCPYNQEFEWKALNSSERRDSRCELDGNFTPSQANSILEVYGNQSKCFDLATFWTERKCGRIRTFLQYKAGCYQYECSEGRLNIGLFNESFFYPCYFTGQYVHIRKIINGWLREGVIICPPCEEICHSGFFSLDDKFGYCQETSKDEIPDYVGDMQLGEPCAASISRYNLILFLFIFLIRFLHTFVFPGILSDFFIVHSFSRRK
;
A
#
# COMPACT_ATOMS: atom_id res chain seq x y z
N LEU A 1 6.99 -3.76 -22.00
CA LEU A 1 5.54 -3.62 -22.26
C LEU A 1 4.95 -4.84 -22.98
N GLN A 2 5.19 -5.01 -24.28
CA GLN A 2 4.53 -6.04 -25.10
C GLN A 2 4.96 -7.48 -24.79
N THR A 3 6.20 -7.70 -24.38
CA THR A 3 6.77 -9.06 -24.24
C THR A 3 6.61 -9.68 -22.86
N SER A 4 6.17 -8.91 -21.86
CA SER A 4 6.23 -9.37 -20.47
C SER A 4 5.09 -8.80 -19.63
N LEU A 5 5.06 -7.48 -19.42
CA LEU A 5 4.07 -6.81 -18.56
C LEU A 5 2.61 -7.05 -18.98
N LEU A 6 2.28 -6.80 -20.25
CA LEU A 6 0.91 -6.94 -20.76
C LEU A 6 0.46 -8.41 -20.83
N PRO A 7 1.25 -9.35 -21.39
CA PRO A 7 0.91 -10.76 -21.33
C PRO A 7 0.66 -11.27 -19.92
N GLU A 8 1.49 -10.87 -18.94
CA GLU A 8 1.34 -11.28 -17.55
C GLU A 8 0.03 -10.77 -16.93
N ALA A 9 -0.30 -9.48 -17.09
CA ALA A 9 -1.55 -8.91 -16.60
C ALA A 9 -2.79 -9.52 -17.29
N VAL A 10 -2.73 -9.77 -18.60
CA VAL A 10 -3.82 -10.41 -19.35
C VAL A 10 -4.00 -11.86 -18.92
N ASN A 11 -2.91 -12.62 -18.78
CA ASN A 11 -2.95 -14.02 -18.32
C ASN A 11 -3.56 -14.14 -16.94
N TYR A 12 -3.25 -13.21 -16.02
CA TYR A 12 -3.87 -13.15 -14.70
C TYR A 12 -5.40 -13.08 -14.81
N TRP A 13 -5.94 -12.12 -15.56
CA TRP A 13 -7.39 -11.97 -15.72
C TRP A 13 -8.04 -13.11 -16.50
N GLN A 14 -7.34 -13.71 -17.46
CA GLN A 14 -7.82 -14.90 -18.17
C GLN A 14 -7.92 -16.14 -17.26
N ALA A 15 -7.03 -16.27 -16.28
CA ALA A 15 -7.09 -17.34 -15.28
C ALA A 15 -8.12 -17.05 -14.17
N ALA A 16 -8.33 -15.78 -13.86
CA ALA A 16 -9.24 -15.31 -12.82
C ALA A 16 -10.72 -15.29 -13.25
N LEU A 17 -11.02 -15.06 -14.54
CA LEU A 17 -12.38 -14.85 -15.02
C LEU A 17 -12.71 -15.79 -16.18
N ALA A 18 -13.81 -16.53 -16.03
CA ALA A 18 -14.43 -17.26 -17.13
C ALA A 18 -15.61 -16.45 -17.71
N VAL A 19 -15.82 -16.57 -19.02
CA VAL A 19 -16.91 -15.88 -19.73
C VAL A 19 -17.71 -16.85 -20.58
N ARG A 20 -18.93 -16.45 -20.97
CA ARG A 20 -19.64 -17.12 -22.05
C ARG A 20 -18.97 -16.75 -23.39
N PRO A 21 -18.43 -17.72 -24.15
CA PRO A 21 -17.70 -17.41 -25.37
C PRO A 21 -18.57 -16.72 -26.43
N ALA A 22 -18.00 -15.72 -27.11
CA ALA A 22 -18.61 -15.12 -28.28
C ALA A 22 -18.72 -16.15 -29.42
N VAL A 23 -19.93 -16.32 -29.96
CA VAL A 23 -20.20 -17.31 -31.04
C VAL A 23 -19.76 -16.79 -32.41
N ILE A 24 -19.68 -15.47 -32.57
CA ILE A 24 -19.31 -14.81 -33.83
C ILE A 24 -18.05 -13.96 -33.64
N PRO A 25 -17.22 -13.77 -34.69
CA PRO A 25 -16.08 -12.86 -34.63
C PRO A 25 -16.50 -11.47 -34.18
N ILE A 26 -15.80 -10.93 -33.18
CA ILE A 26 -16.09 -9.59 -32.65
C ILE A 26 -15.81 -8.56 -33.74
N ARG A 27 -16.80 -7.70 -33.98
CA ARG A 27 -16.71 -6.53 -34.84
C ARG A 27 -17.26 -5.33 -34.09
N LEU A 28 -16.59 -4.20 -34.23
CA LEU A 28 -16.93 -2.97 -33.52
C LEU A 28 -17.64 -2.01 -34.47
N ASN A 29 -18.56 -1.22 -33.91
CA ASN A 29 -19.26 -0.22 -34.69
C ASN A 29 -18.38 1.02 -34.93
N ARG A 30 -18.55 1.66 -36.08
CA ARG A 30 -17.87 2.93 -36.37
C ARG A 30 -18.42 4.07 -35.52
N LYS A 31 -17.56 5.04 -35.18
CA LYS A 31 -17.99 6.28 -34.51
C LYS A 31 -18.84 7.13 -35.46
N CYS A 32 -19.93 7.69 -34.96
CA CYS A 32 -20.83 8.55 -35.74
C CYS A 32 -20.30 9.97 -35.83
N VAL A 33 -20.49 10.64 -36.98
CA VAL A 33 -20.06 12.04 -37.17
C VAL A 33 -20.76 12.96 -36.16
N SER A 34 -22.07 12.76 -36.00
CA SER A 34 -22.93 13.51 -35.07
C SER A 34 -22.84 13.03 -33.62
N ASN A 35 -22.07 11.96 -33.33
CA ASN A 35 -22.09 11.18 -32.08
C ASN A 35 -23.48 10.60 -31.70
N LEU A 36 -24.47 10.71 -32.58
CA LEU A 36 -25.82 10.18 -32.38
C LEU A 36 -26.04 8.94 -33.28
N TYR A 37 -26.83 7.99 -32.79
CA TYR A 37 -27.17 6.77 -33.51
C TYR A 37 -28.62 6.37 -33.26
N TYR A 38 -29.20 5.65 -34.23
CA TYR A 38 -30.47 4.95 -34.09
C TYR A 38 -30.22 3.47 -33.80
N MET A 39 -30.93 2.95 -32.81
CA MET A 39 -30.95 1.51 -32.50
C MET A 39 -32.01 0.80 -33.33
N ARG A 40 -31.59 -0.14 -34.17
CA ARG A 40 -32.53 -1.00 -34.92
C ARG A 40 -32.85 -2.25 -34.10
N VAL A 41 -33.99 -2.24 -33.44
CA VAL A 41 -34.43 -3.28 -32.51
C VAL A 41 -34.41 -4.68 -33.16
N TYR A 42 -34.87 -4.80 -34.41
CA TYR A 42 -34.95 -6.09 -35.12
C TYR A 42 -33.60 -6.57 -35.65
N GLU A 43 -32.68 -5.65 -35.96
CA GLU A 43 -31.36 -6.00 -36.52
C GLU A 43 -30.27 -6.10 -35.44
N LYS A 44 -30.60 -5.70 -34.20
CA LYS A 44 -29.67 -5.61 -33.07
C LYS A 44 -28.38 -4.82 -33.40
N ARG A 45 -28.50 -3.83 -34.29
CA ARG A 45 -27.38 -3.02 -34.79
C ARG A 45 -27.67 -1.54 -34.65
N GLN A 46 -26.60 -0.77 -34.40
CA GLN A 46 -26.67 0.69 -34.40
C GLN A 46 -26.39 1.25 -35.80
N SER A 47 -27.10 2.31 -36.18
CA SER A 47 -26.88 3.06 -37.41
C SER A 47 -26.64 4.53 -37.07
N CYS A 48 -25.59 5.13 -37.61
CA CYS A 48 -25.22 6.50 -37.29
C CYS A 48 -26.19 7.53 -37.88
N VAL A 49 -26.42 8.62 -37.15
CA VAL A 49 -27.15 9.77 -37.68
C VAL A 49 -26.21 10.56 -38.60
N LEU A 50 -26.64 10.79 -39.85
CA LEU A 50 -25.94 11.51 -40.93
C LEU A 50 -24.69 10.83 -41.53
N GLY A 51 -23.99 9.96 -40.81
CA GLY A 51 -22.81 9.25 -41.34
C GLY A 51 -21.84 8.78 -40.26
N CYS A 52 -20.86 7.97 -40.66
CA CYS A 52 -19.76 7.54 -39.79
C CYS A 52 -18.49 8.35 -40.05
N LYS A 53 -17.68 8.52 -39.01
CA LYS A 53 -16.34 9.10 -39.13
C LYS A 53 -15.45 8.18 -39.97
N LYS A 54 -14.50 8.79 -40.69
CA LYS A 54 -13.50 8.07 -41.48
C LYS A 54 -12.68 7.13 -40.59
N GLU A 55 -12.27 7.61 -39.42
CA GLU A 55 -11.51 6.85 -38.44
C GLU A 55 -12.35 6.63 -37.18
N THR A 56 -12.24 5.42 -36.63
CA THR A 56 -12.88 5.04 -35.36
C THR A 56 -11.79 4.69 -34.37
N SER A 57 -11.80 5.33 -33.20
CA SER A 57 -10.81 5.10 -32.15
C SER A 57 -11.43 4.49 -30.89
N CYS A 58 -10.63 3.72 -30.17
CA CYS A 58 -10.89 3.22 -28.82
C CYS A 58 -9.75 3.72 -27.92
N GLY A 59 -10.04 4.73 -27.10
CA GLY A 59 -9.01 5.55 -26.46
C GLY A 59 -8.11 6.24 -27.48
N GLU A 60 -6.79 6.13 -27.27
CA GLU A 60 -5.76 6.69 -28.15
C GLU A 60 -5.45 5.82 -29.37
N VAL A 61 -6.05 4.62 -29.48
CA VAL A 61 -5.78 3.68 -30.57
C VAL A 61 -6.83 3.81 -31.68
N ILE A 62 -6.36 3.96 -32.92
CA ILE A 62 -7.22 3.87 -34.11
C ILE A 62 -7.51 2.39 -34.37
N ILE A 63 -8.79 2.03 -34.43
CA ILE A 63 -9.23 0.66 -34.65
C ILE A 63 -9.02 0.29 -36.12
N PRO A 64 -8.35 -0.84 -36.44
CA PRO A 64 -8.21 -1.32 -37.81
C PRO A 64 -9.56 -1.56 -38.49
N ASP A 65 -9.66 -1.24 -39.78
CA ASP A 65 -10.89 -1.42 -40.56
C ASP A 65 -11.36 -2.88 -40.59
N GLU A 66 -10.44 -3.84 -40.50
CA GLU A 66 -10.74 -5.28 -40.39
C GLU A 66 -11.52 -5.67 -39.13
N HIS A 67 -11.44 -4.87 -38.06
CA HIS A 67 -12.22 -5.09 -36.82
C HIS A 67 -13.57 -4.37 -36.86
N LEU A 68 -13.86 -3.58 -37.88
CA LEU A 68 -15.04 -2.70 -37.92
C LEU A 68 -16.16 -3.26 -38.80
N TYR A 69 -17.39 -2.99 -38.40
CA TYR A 69 -18.53 -3.08 -39.31
C TYR A 69 -18.43 -2.01 -40.41
N GLN A 70 -19.01 -2.30 -41.57
CA GLN A 70 -19.29 -1.32 -42.61
C GLN A 70 -20.12 -0.18 -42.01
N CYS A 71 -19.86 1.05 -42.47
CA CYS A 71 -20.64 2.20 -42.01
C CYS A 71 -22.09 2.02 -42.45
N ARG A 72 -23.00 2.04 -41.47
CA ARG A 72 -24.45 2.09 -41.68
C ARG A 72 -24.94 3.40 -41.11
N TYR A 73 -25.64 4.19 -41.90
CA TYR A 73 -26.13 5.50 -41.49
C TYR A 73 -27.55 5.75 -41.98
N CYS A 74 -28.25 6.62 -41.28
CA CYS A 74 -29.63 7.00 -41.56
C CYS A 74 -29.78 8.51 -41.51
N THR A 75 -30.59 9.06 -42.40
CA THR A 75 -30.95 10.50 -42.39
C THR A 75 -32.23 10.78 -41.62
N SER A 76 -33.11 9.79 -41.45
CA SER A 76 -34.27 9.83 -40.56
C SER A 76 -34.35 8.55 -39.70
N PRO A 77 -35.19 8.51 -38.65
CA PRO A 77 -35.42 7.30 -37.85
C PRO A 77 -36.04 6.14 -38.63
N GLU A 78 -36.56 6.38 -39.84
CA GLU A 78 -37.21 5.37 -40.67
C GLU A 78 -36.18 4.49 -41.37
N SER A 79 -36.41 3.18 -41.36
CA SER A 79 -35.45 2.20 -41.88
C SER A 79 -35.17 2.34 -43.39
N GLN A 80 -36.09 2.95 -44.14
CA GLN A 80 -36.00 3.16 -45.59
C GLN A 80 -34.98 4.25 -45.96
N ASN A 81 -34.63 5.16 -45.04
CA ASN A 81 -33.73 6.29 -45.31
C ASN A 81 -32.29 6.01 -44.88
N CYS A 82 -31.89 4.75 -44.92
CA CYS A 82 -30.60 4.32 -44.43
C CYS A 82 -29.78 3.68 -45.54
N GLY A 83 -28.51 4.07 -45.57
CA GLY A 83 -27.54 3.61 -46.55
C GLY A 83 -26.33 2.98 -45.87
N VAL A 84 -25.47 2.39 -46.70
CA VAL A 84 -24.15 1.91 -46.30
C VAL A 84 -23.08 2.63 -47.09
N THR A 85 -21.95 2.93 -46.44
CA THR A 85 -20.79 3.57 -47.07
C THR A 85 -19.48 2.94 -46.61
N GLY A 86 -18.44 3.12 -47.41
CA GLY A 86 -17.11 2.61 -47.10
C GLY A 86 -16.94 1.11 -47.35
N PRO A 87 -15.81 0.53 -46.92
CA PRO A 87 -15.49 -0.87 -47.14
C PRO A 87 -16.53 -1.79 -46.48
N PRO A 88 -16.72 -3.02 -47.01
CA PRO A 88 -17.63 -4.00 -46.43
C PRO A 88 -17.24 -4.35 -44.99
N ASP A 89 -18.12 -5.07 -44.28
CA ASP A 89 -17.86 -5.54 -42.92
C ASP A 89 -16.49 -6.26 -42.89
N GLY A 90 -15.61 -5.86 -41.97
CA GLY A 90 -14.30 -6.47 -41.81
C GLY A 90 -14.38 -7.94 -41.39
N ALA A 91 -13.26 -8.66 -41.44
CA ALA A 91 -13.21 -10.06 -41.01
C ALA A 91 -13.64 -10.24 -39.54
N GLY A 92 -13.43 -9.21 -38.70
CA GLY A 92 -13.57 -9.29 -37.26
C GLY A 92 -12.47 -10.15 -36.64
N VAL A 93 -12.46 -10.22 -35.32
CA VAL A 93 -11.48 -11.04 -34.58
C VAL A 93 -12.16 -12.33 -34.12
N PRO A 94 -11.80 -13.50 -34.69
CA PRO A 94 -12.38 -14.78 -34.30
C PRO A 94 -11.86 -15.24 -32.93
N ASN A 95 -12.54 -16.21 -32.31
CA ASN A 95 -12.13 -16.85 -31.05
C ASN A 95 -11.75 -15.86 -29.94
N THR A 96 -12.48 -14.75 -29.86
CA THR A 96 -12.16 -13.63 -28.96
C THR A 96 -13.42 -13.17 -28.25
N ASP A 97 -13.29 -12.93 -26.94
CA ASP A 97 -14.37 -12.46 -26.07
C ASP A 97 -14.26 -10.99 -25.70
N PHE A 98 -13.05 -10.44 -25.77
CA PHE A 98 -12.76 -9.06 -25.42
C PHE A 98 -11.54 -8.56 -26.23
N LEU A 99 -11.65 -7.36 -26.80
CA LEU A 99 -10.56 -6.69 -27.50
C LEU A 99 -9.96 -5.59 -26.64
N LEU A 100 -8.71 -5.78 -26.21
CA LEU A 100 -7.96 -4.78 -25.47
C LEU A 100 -7.00 -4.03 -26.40
N TYR A 101 -7.27 -2.75 -26.64
CA TYR A 101 -6.38 -1.86 -27.39
C TYR A 101 -5.41 -1.16 -26.46
N VAL A 102 -4.11 -1.33 -26.68
CA VAL A 102 -3.09 -0.78 -25.78
C VAL A 102 -2.28 0.29 -26.48
N SER A 103 -2.08 1.42 -25.80
CA SER A 103 -1.24 2.52 -26.24
C SER A 103 -0.27 2.96 -25.16
N ALA A 104 0.81 3.63 -25.56
CA ALA A 104 1.73 4.32 -24.67
C ALA A 104 1.99 5.73 -25.21
N VAL A 105 0.97 6.59 -25.12
CA VAL A 105 0.99 7.95 -25.68
C VAL A 105 0.89 8.97 -24.56
N LEU A 106 1.66 10.05 -24.68
CA LEU A 106 1.58 11.20 -23.78
C LEU A 106 0.33 12.03 -24.13
N SER A 107 -0.82 11.64 -23.57
CA SER A 107 -2.08 12.36 -23.72
C SER A 107 -2.21 13.50 -22.70
N GLU A 108 -3.28 14.31 -22.81
CA GLU A 108 -3.58 15.36 -21.83
C GLU A 108 -3.74 14.78 -20.42
N ARG A 109 -4.33 13.58 -20.30
CA ARG A 109 -4.51 12.90 -19.00
C ARG A 109 -3.20 12.52 -18.36
N CYS A 110 -2.18 12.23 -19.16
CA CYS A 110 -0.82 11.93 -18.70
C CYS A 110 -0.01 13.17 -18.28
N LYS A 111 -0.55 14.39 -18.45
CA LYS A 111 0.10 15.60 -17.93
C LYS A 111 -0.16 15.81 -16.45
N ASN A 112 -1.23 15.21 -15.92
CA ASN A 112 -1.47 15.16 -14.48
C ASN A 112 -0.40 14.26 -13.85
N VAL A 113 0.29 14.77 -12.83
CA VAL A 113 1.45 14.10 -12.20
C VAL A 113 1.06 12.77 -11.56
N ASP A 114 -0.20 12.64 -11.14
CA ASP A 114 -0.72 11.46 -10.45
C ASP A 114 -1.23 10.36 -11.41
N THR A 115 -1.37 10.66 -12.70
CA THR A 115 -1.86 9.67 -13.69
C THR A 115 -0.72 8.82 -14.24
N VAL A 116 -0.66 7.55 -13.82
CA VAL A 116 0.30 6.56 -14.33
C VAL A 116 -0.23 5.86 -15.59
N ALA A 117 -1.52 5.58 -15.60
CA ALA A 117 -2.24 4.95 -16.70
C ALA A 117 -3.72 5.34 -16.63
N TYR A 118 -4.48 5.00 -17.67
CA TYR A 118 -5.93 5.05 -17.64
C TYR A 118 -6.54 4.10 -18.66
N ALA A 119 -7.71 3.59 -18.33
CA ALA A 119 -8.46 2.68 -19.17
C ALA A 119 -9.96 2.90 -19.12
N ALA A 120 -10.63 2.40 -20.16
CA ALA A 120 -12.08 2.40 -20.23
C ALA A 120 -12.57 1.34 -21.21
N HIS A 121 -13.82 0.93 -21.03
CA HIS A 121 -14.53 0.21 -22.07
C HIS A 121 -14.85 1.14 -23.26
N CYS A 122 -14.87 0.56 -24.46
CA CYS A 122 -15.17 1.27 -25.70
C CYS A 122 -16.53 0.88 -26.27
N GLN A 123 -16.87 -0.41 -26.24
CA GLN A 123 -18.14 -0.92 -26.74
C GLN A 123 -18.59 -2.15 -25.94
N GLN A 124 -19.91 -2.34 -25.92
CA GLN A 124 -20.58 -3.45 -25.26
C GLN A 124 -21.29 -4.33 -26.28
N GLU A 125 -21.47 -5.61 -25.95
CA GLU A 125 -22.33 -6.53 -26.66
C GLU A 125 -23.78 -6.05 -26.67
N ALA A 126 -24.50 -6.29 -27.76
CA ALA A 126 -25.89 -5.86 -27.91
C ALA A 126 -26.88 -6.64 -27.00
N ASP A 127 -26.59 -7.91 -26.74
CA ASP A 127 -27.51 -8.84 -26.07
C ASP A 127 -27.32 -8.87 -24.55
N LEU A 128 -26.06 -8.98 -24.09
CA LEU A 128 -25.71 -9.15 -22.69
C LEU A 128 -25.17 -7.86 -22.03
N ASP A 129 -25.00 -6.78 -22.79
CA ASP A 129 -24.36 -5.53 -22.37
C ASP A 129 -22.93 -5.68 -21.82
N ARG A 130 -22.32 -6.86 -21.99
CA ARG A 130 -20.94 -7.14 -21.58
C ARG A 130 -19.97 -6.26 -22.38
N PRO A 131 -18.97 -5.62 -21.75
CA PRO A 131 -17.88 -4.99 -22.48
C PRO A 131 -17.18 -6.00 -23.42
N ILE A 132 -17.04 -5.65 -24.69
CA ILE A 132 -16.39 -6.51 -25.72
C ILE A 132 -15.13 -5.86 -26.29
N ALA A 133 -14.93 -4.58 -26.00
CA ALA A 133 -13.71 -3.87 -26.34
C ALA A 133 -13.44 -2.79 -25.30
N GLY A 134 -12.17 -2.57 -25.01
CA GLY A 134 -11.69 -1.49 -24.16
C GLY A 134 -10.28 -1.09 -24.54
N HIS A 135 -9.77 -0.05 -23.89
CA HIS A 135 -8.41 0.40 -24.10
C HIS A 135 -7.69 0.62 -22.79
N VAL A 136 -6.35 0.54 -22.83
CA VAL A 136 -5.45 0.94 -21.77
C VAL A 136 -4.40 1.85 -22.38
N ASN A 137 -4.22 3.04 -21.83
CA ASN A 137 -3.08 3.91 -22.18
C ASN A 137 -2.13 4.00 -21.00
N LEU A 138 -0.86 3.68 -21.24
CA LEU A 138 0.21 3.81 -20.25
C LEU A 138 0.97 5.11 -20.49
N CYS A 139 1.06 5.96 -19.48
CA CYS A 139 1.74 7.24 -19.62
C CYS A 139 3.25 7.02 -19.75
N PRO A 140 3.90 7.47 -20.85
CA PRO A 140 5.31 7.15 -21.10
C PRO A 140 6.27 7.57 -19.98
N ASN A 141 5.96 8.68 -19.29
CA ASN A 141 6.78 9.20 -18.19
C ASN A 141 6.79 8.30 -16.94
N ALA A 142 5.80 7.43 -16.79
CA ALA A 142 5.66 6.54 -15.64
C ALA A 142 6.25 5.14 -15.90
N LEU A 143 6.67 4.86 -17.14
CA LEU A 143 7.26 3.58 -17.50
C LEU A 143 8.73 3.52 -17.06
N SER A 144 8.99 2.67 -16.07
CA SER A 144 10.33 2.38 -15.58
C SER A 144 10.74 0.94 -15.93
N THR A 145 12.05 0.73 -16.02
CA THR A 145 12.66 -0.59 -16.23
C THR A 145 13.25 -1.18 -14.95
N ALA A 146 13.18 -0.46 -13.83
CA ALA A 146 13.62 -0.96 -12.55
C ALA A 146 12.73 -2.13 -12.09
N LEU A 147 13.33 -3.13 -11.44
CA LEU A 147 12.62 -4.33 -10.99
C LEU A 147 11.53 -3.99 -9.97
N HIS A 148 11.79 -3.08 -9.04
CA HIS A 148 10.80 -2.61 -8.06
C HIS A 148 9.58 -1.95 -8.73
N ASP A 149 9.83 -1.07 -9.71
CA ASP A 149 8.76 -0.40 -10.44
C ASP A 149 7.94 -1.37 -11.30
N ARG A 150 8.48 -2.56 -11.63
CA ARG A 150 7.77 -3.56 -12.44
C ARG A 150 6.56 -4.14 -11.71
N GLU A 151 6.68 -4.48 -10.43
CA GLU A 151 5.58 -5.05 -9.64
C GLU A 151 4.43 -4.06 -9.54
N VAL A 152 4.76 -2.81 -9.20
CA VAL A 152 3.84 -1.68 -9.17
C VAL A 152 3.15 -1.49 -10.53
N LEU A 153 3.94 -1.40 -11.61
CA LEU A 153 3.39 -1.22 -12.96
C LEU A 153 2.51 -2.40 -13.39
N LEU A 154 2.86 -3.62 -12.99
CA LEU A 154 2.05 -4.80 -13.29
C LEU A 154 0.70 -4.70 -12.58
N SER A 155 0.70 -4.29 -11.32
CA SER A 155 -0.55 -4.04 -10.59
C SER A 155 -1.36 -2.91 -11.23
N THR A 156 -0.74 -1.80 -11.62
CA THR A 156 -1.43 -0.71 -12.33
C THR A 156 -2.05 -1.21 -13.64
N VAL A 157 -1.33 -1.99 -14.45
CA VAL A 157 -1.90 -2.53 -15.70
C VAL A 157 -3.09 -3.45 -15.42
N LYS A 158 -2.99 -4.33 -14.40
CA LYS A 158 -4.11 -5.19 -13.98
C LYS A 158 -5.33 -4.35 -13.57
N HIS A 159 -5.13 -3.28 -12.80
CA HIS A 159 -6.16 -2.35 -12.32
C HIS A 159 -6.88 -1.68 -13.49
N GLU A 160 -6.13 -1.16 -14.46
CA GLU A 160 -6.69 -0.50 -15.64
C GLU A 160 -7.46 -1.47 -16.53
N ILE A 161 -6.95 -2.69 -16.71
CA ILE A 161 -7.70 -3.74 -17.43
C ILE A 161 -9.05 -3.98 -16.74
N LEU A 162 -9.11 -3.94 -15.40
CA LEU A 162 -10.34 -4.15 -14.67
C LEU A 162 -11.41 -3.09 -14.93
N HIS A 163 -11.01 -1.82 -15.03
CA HIS A 163 -11.93 -0.75 -15.44
C HIS A 163 -12.51 -0.99 -16.83
N ALA A 164 -11.70 -1.51 -17.75
CA ALA A 164 -12.14 -1.86 -19.09
C ALA A 164 -13.06 -3.09 -19.12
N LEU A 165 -12.89 -4.03 -18.17
CA LEU A 165 -13.68 -5.26 -18.06
C LEU A 165 -15.02 -5.07 -17.35
N GLY A 166 -15.13 -4.17 -16.36
CA GLY A 166 -16.41 -3.99 -15.69
C GLY A 166 -16.48 -3.05 -14.50
N PHE A 167 -15.38 -2.80 -13.79
CA PHE A 167 -15.40 -1.94 -12.60
C PHE A 167 -15.38 -0.46 -13.03
N SER A 168 -16.52 0.06 -13.44
CA SER A 168 -16.64 1.45 -13.89
C SER A 168 -18.06 1.97 -13.69
N ALA A 169 -18.19 3.21 -13.22
CA ALA A 169 -19.49 3.89 -13.02
C ALA A 169 -20.38 3.86 -14.27
N GLY A 170 -19.78 3.92 -15.46
CA GLY A 170 -20.49 3.85 -16.73
C GLY A 170 -21.16 2.50 -17.04
N LEU A 171 -20.79 1.45 -16.30
CA LEU A 171 -21.15 0.06 -16.57
C LEU A 171 -22.17 -0.51 -15.57
N TYR A 172 -22.31 0.05 -14.37
CA TYR A 172 -23.20 -0.49 -13.32
C TYR A 172 -24.67 -0.57 -13.71
N ALA A 173 -25.16 0.41 -14.49
CA ALA A 173 -26.54 0.37 -14.99
C ALA A 173 -26.79 -0.82 -15.94
N PHE A 174 -25.73 -1.43 -16.47
CA PHE A 174 -25.79 -2.55 -17.39
C PHE A 174 -25.64 -3.92 -16.73
N PHE A 175 -25.41 -3.97 -15.42
CA PHE A 175 -25.29 -5.22 -14.68
C PHE A 175 -26.56 -6.06 -14.77
N ARG A 176 -26.35 -7.38 -14.68
CA ARG A 176 -27.39 -8.40 -14.75
C ARG A 176 -27.43 -9.23 -13.47
N ASP A 177 -28.59 -9.83 -13.20
CA ASP A 177 -28.74 -10.81 -12.12
C ASP A 177 -28.21 -12.19 -12.58
N ASP A 178 -28.20 -13.16 -11.65
CA ASP A 178 -27.73 -14.53 -11.90
C ASP A 178 -28.54 -15.27 -12.97
N ASN A 179 -29.78 -14.81 -13.25
CA ASN A 179 -30.63 -15.35 -14.31
C ASN A 179 -30.35 -14.68 -15.67
N GLY A 180 -29.42 -13.72 -15.72
CA GLY A 180 -29.10 -12.93 -16.91
C GLY A 180 -30.07 -11.78 -17.19
N ASN A 181 -31.01 -11.49 -16.29
CA ASN A 181 -31.94 -10.37 -16.45
C ASN A 181 -31.26 -9.05 -16.12
N PRO A 182 -31.55 -7.95 -16.84
CA PRO A 182 -31.06 -6.63 -16.46
C PRO A 182 -31.53 -6.21 -15.06
N ARG A 183 -30.60 -5.78 -14.20
CA ARG A 183 -30.93 -5.19 -12.90
C ARG A 183 -31.63 -3.85 -13.06
N THR A 184 -31.11 -3.02 -13.97
CA THR A 184 -31.70 -1.71 -14.28
C THR A 184 -32.79 -1.83 -15.35
N ARG A 185 -33.93 -1.19 -15.09
CA ARG A 185 -35.08 -1.15 -16.00
C ARG A 185 -34.68 -0.63 -17.39
N ARG A 186 -35.11 -1.36 -18.44
CA ARG A 186 -34.76 -1.08 -19.84
C ARG A 186 -35.91 -0.43 -20.63
N ASN A 187 -35.55 0.37 -21.62
CA ASN A 187 -36.44 0.93 -22.62
C ASN A 187 -36.69 -0.07 -23.78
N ARG A 188 -37.48 0.33 -24.79
CA ARG A 188 -37.78 -0.49 -25.99
C ARG A 188 -36.56 -0.87 -26.83
N TYR A 189 -35.41 -0.23 -26.62
CA TYR A 189 -34.14 -0.48 -27.29
C TYR A 189 -33.16 -1.29 -26.44
N ASN A 190 -33.64 -1.91 -25.35
CA ASN A 190 -32.85 -2.66 -24.38
C ASN A 190 -31.76 -1.84 -23.66
N LYS A 191 -31.89 -0.51 -23.60
CA LYS A 191 -30.97 0.38 -22.88
C LYS A 191 -31.58 0.91 -21.59
N PRO A 192 -30.79 1.22 -20.54
CA PRO A 192 -31.33 1.82 -19.33
C PRO A 192 -32.10 3.11 -19.64
N ILE A 193 -33.17 3.37 -18.88
CA ILE A 193 -34.13 4.44 -19.21
C ILE A 193 -33.59 5.83 -18.85
N SER A 194 -32.81 5.92 -17.77
CA SER A 194 -32.42 7.18 -17.17
C SER A 194 -30.94 7.47 -17.44
N LEU A 195 -30.67 8.42 -18.33
CA LEU A 195 -29.32 8.91 -18.61
C LEU A 195 -29.04 10.16 -17.76
N ASN A 196 -28.00 10.13 -16.94
CA ASN A 196 -27.53 11.30 -16.23
C ASN A 196 -26.71 12.17 -17.18
N LYS A 197 -27.24 13.35 -17.54
CA LYS A 197 -26.57 14.24 -18.50
C LYS A 197 -25.32 14.90 -17.93
N ASP A 198 -25.29 15.13 -16.62
CA ASP A 198 -24.17 15.80 -15.95
C ASP A 198 -22.97 14.85 -15.84
N ARG A 199 -23.23 13.59 -15.47
CA ARG A 199 -22.20 12.55 -15.30
C ARG A 199 -21.86 11.80 -16.59
N GLY A 200 -22.71 11.88 -17.61
CA GLY A 200 -22.48 11.23 -18.91
C GLY A 200 -22.72 9.71 -18.96
N TYR A 201 -23.29 9.12 -17.90
CA TYR A 201 -23.62 7.69 -17.84
C TYR A 201 -25.05 7.43 -17.34
N TYR A 202 -25.53 6.20 -17.55
CA TYR A 202 -26.87 5.80 -17.12
C TYR A 202 -26.96 5.63 -15.61
N ASN A 203 -28.07 6.05 -15.03
CA ASN A 203 -28.37 5.80 -13.63
C ASN A 203 -28.64 4.30 -13.44
N TRP A 204 -27.99 3.71 -12.45
CA TRP A 204 -28.20 2.34 -12.01
C TRP A 204 -29.46 2.21 -11.15
N ASP A 205 -29.92 0.97 -10.98
CA ASP A 205 -31.00 0.63 -10.06
C ASP A 205 -30.48 0.57 -8.60
N PRO A 206 -31.32 0.88 -7.59
CA PRO A 206 -30.96 0.73 -6.17
C PRO A 206 -30.59 -0.70 -5.75
N SER A 207 -30.90 -1.73 -6.56
CA SER A 207 -30.40 -3.09 -6.35
C SER A 207 -28.91 -3.30 -6.71
N THR A 208 -28.28 -2.31 -7.34
CA THR A 208 -26.83 -2.33 -7.64
C THR A 208 -26.06 -1.46 -6.65
N ILE A 209 -26.39 -0.17 -6.55
CA ILE A 209 -25.76 0.77 -5.62
C ILE A 209 -26.82 1.57 -4.87
N GLN A 210 -26.63 1.72 -3.56
CA GLN A 210 -27.46 2.56 -2.70
C GLN A 210 -26.64 3.65 -2.04
N THR A 211 -27.22 4.84 -1.91
CA THR A 211 -26.69 5.87 -1.03
C THR A 211 -27.31 5.71 0.35
N ILE A 212 -26.48 5.47 1.37
CA ILE A 212 -26.91 5.29 2.75
C ILE A 212 -26.35 6.46 3.55
N THR A 213 -27.18 7.09 4.39
CA THR A 213 -26.70 8.14 5.31
C THR A 213 -26.48 7.55 6.69
N ARG A 214 -25.22 7.54 7.15
CA ARG A 214 -24.87 7.24 8.54
C ARG A 214 -25.18 8.50 9.37
N ASN A 215 -26.21 8.45 10.22
CA ASN A 215 -26.62 9.60 11.04
C ASN A 215 -25.81 9.74 12.33
N ASP A 216 -24.99 8.74 12.62
CA ASP A 216 -24.19 8.57 13.82
C ASP A 216 -22.68 8.57 13.49
N TRP A 217 -22.29 9.36 12.48
CA TRP A 217 -20.89 9.54 12.11
C TRP A 217 -20.20 10.48 13.09
N TRP A 218 -19.31 9.92 13.92
CA TRP A 218 -18.64 10.70 14.94
C TRP A 218 -17.52 11.56 14.38
N THR A 219 -17.44 12.80 14.86
CA THR A 219 -16.30 13.71 14.66
C THR A 219 -15.92 14.34 15.99
N ALA A 220 -14.77 15.01 16.02
CA ALA A 220 -14.31 15.78 17.18
C ALA A 220 -15.32 16.85 17.65
N GLU A 221 -16.20 17.33 16.77
CA GLU A 221 -17.21 18.36 17.07
C GLU A 221 -18.62 17.81 17.33
N GLY A 222 -18.83 16.50 17.14
CA GLY A 222 -20.09 15.84 17.40
C GLY A 222 -20.49 14.85 16.30
N MET A 223 -21.71 14.32 16.41
CA MET A 223 -22.27 13.44 15.40
C MET A 223 -22.78 14.24 14.21
N VAL A 224 -22.42 13.83 12.99
CA VAL A 224 -22.88 14.45 11.74
C VAL A 224 -23.53 13.41 10.83
N PRO A 225 -24.48 13.79 9.96
CA PRO A 225 -24.91 12.92 8.88
C PRO A 225 -23.81 12.78 7.83
N HIS A 226 -23.44 11.55 7.50
CA HIS A 226 -22.42 11.25 6.49
C HIS A 226 -22.98 10.30 5.42
N PRO A 227 -23.15 10.76 4.17
CA PRO A 227 -23.63 9.93 3.07
C PRO A 227 -22.51 9.08 2.48
N ILE A 228 -22.76 7.78 2.36
CA ILE A 228 -21.87 6.80 1.73
C ILE A 228 -22.55 6.15 0.53
N HIS A 229 -21.76 5.68 -0.43
CA HIS A 229 -22.23 4.93 -1.60
C HIS A 229 -21.84 3.47 -1.45
N VAL A 230 -22.81 2.56 -1.52
CA VAL A 230 -22.59 1.14 -1.22
C VAL A 230 -22.99 0.28 -2.40
N MET A 231 -22.08 -0.57 -2.86
CA MET A 231 -22.37 -1.66 -3.79
C MET A 231 -23.09 -2.77 -3.02
N VAL A 232 -24.39 -2.91 -3.28
CA VAL A 232 -25.30 -3.81 -2.52
C VAL A 232 -25.59 -5.12 -3.25
N THR A 233 -24.81 -5.45 -4.28
CA THR A 233 -25.02 -6.68 -5.04
C THR A 233 -24.73 -7.92 -4.18
N PRO A 234 -25.39 -9.07 -4.45
CA PRO A 234 -25.45 -10.18 -3.50
C PRO A 234 -24.10 -10.76 -3.07
N ARG A 235 -23.17 -11.00 -4.00
CA ARG A 235 -21.85 -11.58 -3.67
C ARG A 235 -20.94 -10.53 -3.04
N VAL A 236 -20.98 -9.28 -3.51
CA VAL A 236 -20.23 -8.18 -2.89
C VAL A 236 -20.66 -8.01 -1.43
N GLN A 237 -21.96 -8.01 -1.16
CA GLN A 237 -22.49 -7.97 0.20
C GLN A 237 -22.02 -9.18 1.02
N GLN A 238 -22.09 -10.39 0.46
CA GLN A 238 -21.63 -11.60 1.14
C GLN A 238 -20.14 -11.54 1.51
N GLU A 239 -19.27 -11.16 0.55
CA GLU A 239 -17.83 -11.07 0.79
C GLU A 239 -17.47 -9.92 1.73
N ALA A 240 -18.17 -8.78 1.68
CA ALA A 240 -17.98 -7.70 2.65
C ALA A 240 -18.34 -8.15 4.08
N ARG A 241 -19.48 -8.83 4.25
CA ARG A 241 -19.90 -9.39 5.55
C ARG A 241 -18.90 -10.42 6.09
N ARG A 242 -18.41 -11.30 5.20
CA ARG A 242 -17.39 -12.31 5.53
C ARG A 242 -16.09 -11.64 5.95
N HIS A 243 -15.61 -10.69 5.15
CA HIS A 243 -14.34 -9.98 5.37
C HIS A 243 -14.32 -9.25 6.71
N PHE A 244 -15.31 -8.41 6.99
CA PHE A 244 -15.36 -7.64 8.23
C PHE A 244 -15.89 -8.43 9.44
N ASN A 245 -16.41 -9.65 9.25
CA ASN A 245 -17.19 -10.38 10.26
C ASN A 245 -18.36 -9.54 10.81
N CYS A 246 -19.18 -9.00 9.90
CA CYS A 246 -20.33 -8.17 10.22
C CYS A 246 -21.54 -8.61 9.41
N SER A 247 -22.47 -9.37 10.01
CA SER A 247 -23.62 -9.97 9.30
C SER A 247 -24.61 -8.97 8.72
N ASP A 248 -24.71 -7.79 9.33
CA ASP A 248 -25.75 -6.81 9.00
C ASP A 248 -25.24 -5.73 8.03
N LEU A 249 -24.02 -5.90 7.51
CA LEU A 249 -23.43 -4.95 6.56
C LEU A 249 -24.23 -4.95 5.25
N GLU A 250 -24.48 -3.76 4.72
CA GLU A 250 -25.36 -3.58 3.56
C GLU A 250 -24.67 -3.92 2.23
N GLY A 251 -23.34 -3.88 2.19
CA GLY A 251 -22.52 -4.07 1.00
C GLY A 251 -21.09 -3.62 1.23
N ALA A 252 -20.38 -3.28 0.15
CA ALA A 252 -19.08 -2.63 0.23
C ALA A 252 -19.16 -1.17 -0.21
N GLU A 253 -18.49 -0.29 0.54
CA GLU A 253 -18.46 1.14 0.24
C GLU A 253 -17.58 1.42 -0.98
N LEU A 254 -18.07 2.32 -1.84
CA LEU A 254 -17.37 2.86 -2.98
C LEU A 254 -16.82 4.23 -2.61
N GLU A 255 -15.68 4.56 -3.21
CA GLU A 255 -15.02 5.85 -3.07
C GLU A 255 -15.98 7.02 -3.38
N ASN A 256 -15.94 8.04 -2.53
CA ASN A 256 -16.77 9.26 -2.60
C ASN A 256 -15.92 10.54 -2.80
N GLN A 257 -14.59 10.47 -2.74
CA GLN A 257 -13.64 11.56 -2.95
C GLN A 257 -12.87 11.40 -4.28
N GLY A 258 -11.90 12.28 -4.55
CA GLY A 258 -11.03 12.21 -5.73
C GLY A 258 -11.66 12.61 -7.08
N GLY A 259 -12.91 13.08 -7.09
CA GLY A 259 -13.61 13.57 -8.28
C GLY A 259 -14.17 12.47 -9.20
N ASP A 260 -14.72 12.84 -10.36
CA ASP A 260 -15.47 11.94 -11.25
C ASP A 260 -14.67 10.74 -11.80
N GLY A 261 -13.33 10.84 -11.84
CA GLY A 261 -12.45 9.74 -12.27
C GLY A 261 -12.23 8.68 -11.19
N THR A 262 -12.52 9.01 -9.93
CA THR A 262 -12.17 8.20 -8.76
C THR A 262 -13.43 7.74 -8.02
N ALA A 263 -14.36 8.65 -7.79
CA ALA A 263 -15.61 8.36 -7.11
C ALA A 263 -16.45 7.35 -7.90
N PHE A 264 -17.07 6.40 -7.20
CA PHE A 264 -17.83 5.27 -7.74
C PHE A 264 -17.03 4.25 -8.59
N THR A 265 -15.82 4.55 -9.04
CA THR A 265 -14.99 3.65 -9.87
C THR A 265 -14.01 2.80 -9.05
N HIS A 266 -13.93 3.06 -7.75
CA HIS A 266 -13.02 2.41 -6.82
C HIS A 266 -13.72 2.01 -5.52
N TRP A 267 -13.10 1.11 -4.77
CA TRP A 267 -13.48 0.82 -3.39
C TRP A 267 -13.04 1.94 -2.44
N GLU A 268 -13.81 2.14 -1.36
CA GLU A 268 -13.51 3.09 -0.30
C GLU A 268 -12.17 2.78 0.38
N LYS A 269 -11.19 3.68 0.25
CA LYS A 269 -9.84 3.40 0.72
C LYS A 269 -9.74 3.31 2.24
N ARG A 270 -10.57 4.01 3.01
CA ARG A 270 -10.62 3.87 4.47
C ARG A 270 -10.90 2.41 4.88
N LEU A 271 -11.78 1.73 4.17
CA LEU A 271 -12.22 0.38 4.49
C LEU A 271 -11.38 -0.73 3.86
N PHE A 272 -10.71 -0.44 2.74
CA PHE A 272 -10.03 -1.46 1.96
C PHE A 272 -8.55 -1.20 1.68
N GLU A 273 -8.01 -0.04 2.06
CA GLU A 273 -6.60 0.40 1.97
C GLU A 273 -5.80 -0.17 0.79
N ASN A 274 -5.14 -1.32 0.95
CA ASN A 274 -4.28 -1.95 -0.05
C ASN A 274 -5.02 -2.86 -1.03
N GLU A 275 -6.35 -2.86 -1.04
CA GLU A 275 -7.11 -3.48 -2.12
C GLU A 275 -6.77 -2.76 -3.43
N ALA A 276 -6.45 -3.57 -4.45
CA ALA A 276 -5.86 -3.09 -5.69
C ALA A 276 -6.77 -2.14 -6.49
N MET A 277 -8.08 -2.11 -6.23
CA MET A 277 -9.07 -1.23 -6.84
C MET A 277 -9.48 -0.05 -5.94
N THR A 278 -8.62 0.37 -5.02
CA THR A 278 -8.72 1.69 -4.37
C THR A 278 -8.16 2.79 -5.28
N GLY A 279 -8.62 4.04 -5.11
CA GLY A 279 -8.37 5.13 -6.06
C GLY A 279 -6.97 5.76 -6.04
N THR A 280 -6.02 5.21 -5.27
CA THR A 280 -4.62 5.67 -5.23
C THR A 280 -3.69 4.49 -5.12
N HIS A 281 -2.47 4.66 -5.62
CA HIS A 281 -1.43 3.64 -5.53
C HIS A 281 -1.14 3.26 -4.07
N THR A 282 -1.11 1.95 -3.82
CA THR A 282 -0.67 1.33 -2.57
C THR A 282 0.48 0.37 -2.79
N GLN A 283 1.29 0.24 -1.76
CA GLN A 283 2.26 -0.82 -1.61
C GLN A 283 1.52 -2.13 -1.37
N ASN A 284 2.06 -3.24 -1.88
CA ASN A 284 1.46 -4.58 -1.77
C ASN A 284 -0.03 -4.62 -2.14
N PRO A 285 -0.39 -4.24 -3.39
CA PRO A 285 -1.78 -4.18 -3.82
C PRO A 285 -2.40 -5.58 -3.94
N VAL A 286 -3.52 -5.80 -3.25
CA VAL A 286 -4.22 -7.08 -3.13
C VAL A 286 -5.46 -7.12 -4.02
N TYR A 287 -5.53 -8.12 -4.91
CA TYR A 287 -6.74 -8.39 -5.68
C TYR A 287 -7.66 -9.33 -4.88
N SER A 288 -8.54 -8.71 -4.10
CA SER A 288 -9.32 -9.44 -3.10
C SER A 288 -10.53 -10.18 -3.69
N ARG A 289 -11.10 -11.08 -2.88
CA ARG A 289 -12.38 -11.74 -3.17
C ARG A 289 -13.53 -10.75 -3.40
N LEU A 290 -13.44 -9.54 -2.85
CA LEU A 290 -14.44 -8.49 -3.02
C LEU A 290 -14.52 -8.00 -4.48
N THR A 291 -13.35 -7.73 -5.08
CA THR A 291 -13.26 -7.31 -6.48
C THR A 291 -13.73 -8.42 -7.43
N PHE A 292 -13.41 -9.67 -7.12
CA PHE A 292 -13.88 -10.83 -7.88
C PHE A 292 -15.41 -10.95 -7.78
N ALA A 293 -15.99 -10.72 -6.61
CA ALA A 293 -17.43 -10.71 -6.40
C ALA A 293 -18.15 -9.64 -7.21
N LEU A 294 -17.58 -8.43 -7.34
CA LEU A 294 -18.16 -7.37 -8.19
C LEU A 294 -18.21 -7.80 -9.65
N LEU A 295 -17.15 -8.42 -10.16
CA LEU A 295 -17.09 -8.88 -11.54
C LEU A 295 -18.06 -10.02 -11.79
N GLU A 296 -18.24 -10.93 -10.83
CA GLU A 296 -19.26 -11.97 -10.95
C GLU A 296 -20.69 -11.41 -10.87
N ASP A 297 -20.94 -10.48 -9.94
CA ASP A 297 -22.24 -9.80 -9.78
C ASP A 297 -22.61 -8.87 -10.95
N SER A 298 -21.66 -8.55 -11.83
CA SER A 298 -21.95 -7.89 -13.12
C SER A 298 -22.85 -8.75 -14.01
N GLY A 299 -22.84 -10.08 -13.81
CA GLY A 299 -23.52 -11.06 -14.64
C GLY A 299 -22.79 -11.38 -15.95
N TRP A 300 -21.56 -10.88 -16.13
CA TRP A 300 -20.76 -11.08 -17.36
C TRP A 300 -19.69 -12.16 -17.22
N TYR A 301 -19.21 -12.37 -16.00
CA TYR A 301 -18.08 -13.24 -15.70
C TYR A 301 -18.48 -14.26 -14.64
N LYS A 302 -17.76 -15.38 -14.60
CA LYS A 302 -17.69 -16.27 -13.45
C LYS A 302 -16.29 -16.19 -12.87
N ALA A 303 -16.16 -15.82 -11.61
CA ALA A 303 -14.87 -15.57 -11.00
C ALA A 303 -14.27 -16.86 -10.41
N ASN A 304 -12.97 -17.04 -10.62
CA ASN A 304 -12.17 -18.08 -9.98
C ASN A 304 -11.58 -17.54 -8.68
N TYR A 305 -12.32 -17.68 -7.59
CA TYR A 305 -11.92 -17.17 -6.28
C TYR A 305 -10.62 -17.78 -5.71
N SER A 306 -10.10 -18.88 -6.28
CA SER A 306 -8.80 -19.42 -5.89
C SER A 306 -7.62 -18.56 -6.35
N ALA A 307 -7.84 -17.66 -7.31
CA ALA A 307 -6.84 -16.67 -7.74
C ALA A 307 -6.92 -15.34 -6.96
N ALA A 308 -7.90 -15.20 -6.07
CA ALA A 308 -8.03 -14.03 -5.23
C ALA A 308 -7.05 -14.10 -4.06
N GLU A 309 -6.49 -12.95 -3.72
CA GLU A 309 -5.56 -12.78 -2.62
C GLU A 309 -6.31 -12.43 -1.33
N GLU A 310 -5.71 -12.71 -0.18
CA GLU A 310 -6.29 -12.39 1.12
C GLU A 310 -6.02 -10.93 1.47
N LEU A 311 -7.09 -10.14 1.62
CA LEU A 311 -7.00 -8.79 2.15
C LEU A 311 -6.98 -8.88 3.67
N HIS A 312 -5.91 -8.43 4.32
CA HIS A 312 -5.85 -8.42 5.77
C HIS A 312 -6.40 -7.12 6.38
N TRP A 313 -6.31 -6.02 5.65
CA TRP A 313 -6.84 -4.74 6.10
C TRP A 313 -8.34 -4.84 6.38
N GLY A 314 -8.77 -4.50 7.61
CA GLY A 314 -10.18 -4.57 8.00
C GLY A 314 -10.70 -5.99 8.33
N HIS A 315 -9.90 -7.03 8.10
CA HIS A 315 -10.36 -8.41 8.27
C HIS A 315 -10.77 -8.70 9.71
N HIS A 316 -11.99 -9.20 9.91
CA HIS A 316 -12.60 -9.52 11.19
C HIS A 316 -12.66 -8.37 12.22
N LEU A 317 -12.51 -7.11 11.80
CA LEU A 317 -12.56 -5.94 12.71
C LEU A 317 -13.99 -5.53 13.14
N GLY A 318 -15.01 -6.20 12.62
CA GLY A 318 -16.41 -6.08 13.03
C GLY A 318 -17.13 -4.87 12.45
N CYS A 319 -18.42 -4.76 12.80
CA CYS A 319 -19.30 -3.69 12.31
C CYS A 319 -18.87 -2.30 12.77
N GLU A 320 -18.19 -2.18 13.91
CA GLU A 320 -17.67 -0.90 14.41
C GLU A 320 -16.66 -0.30 13.43
N PHE A 321 -15.73 -1.12 12.92
CA PHE A 321 -14.78 -0.68 11.90
C PHE A 321 -15.47 -0.35 10.57
N ALA A 322 -16.39 -1.23 10.13
CA ALA A 322 -17.01 -1.10 8.82
C ALA A 322 -18.00 0.07 8.71
N ARG A 323 -18.74 0.42 9.78
CA ARG A 323 -19.86 1.39 9.70
C ARG A 323 -19.58 2.75 10.34
N LYS A 324 -18.57 2.85 11.20
CA LYS A 324 -18.27 4.09 11.95
C LYS A 324 -17.09 4.83 11.36
N SER A 325 -16.93 6.09 11.77
CA SER A 325 -15.75 6.87 11.43
C SER A 325 -14.51 6.27 12.10
N CYS A 326 -13.35 6.41 11.45
CA CYS A 326 -12.09 6.00 12.07
C CYS A 326 -11.80 6.77 13.36
N GLY A 327 -12.26 8.03 13.47
CA GLY A 327 -12.21 8.79 14.71
C GLY A 327 -12.97 8.11 15.86
N GLU A 328 -14.19 7.62 15.61
CA GLU A 328 -14.96 6.87 16.62
C GLU A 328 -14.21 5.61 17.04
N TRP A 329 -13.71 4.86 16.05
CA TRP A 329 -12.99 3.62 16.27
C TRP A 329 -11.70 3.85 17.08
N ILE A 330 -10.92 4.88 16.74
CA ILE A 330 -9.68 5.24 17.45
C ILE A 330 -10.00 5.61 18.89
N ARG A 331 -11.00 6.47 19.09
CA ARG A 331 -11.43 6.90 20.43
C ARG A 331 -11.87 5.70 21.29
N ASN A 332 -12.76 4.86 20.76
CA ASN A 332 -13.31 3.73 21.50
C ASN A 332 -12.22 2.71 21.88
N ARG A 333 -11.23 2.49 21.01
CA ARG A 333 -10.09 1.61 21.31
C ARG A 333 -9.13 2.23 22.33
N ARG A 334 -8.84 3.53 22.21
CA ARG A 334 -8.01 4.26 23.17
C ARG A 334 -8.61 4.20 24.58
N GLU A 335 -9.92 4.43 24.72
CA GLU A 335 -10.65 4.32 26.00
C GLU A 335 -10.57 2.93 26.62
N LYS A 336 -10.50 1.88 25.79
CA LYS A 336 -10.35 0.48 26.22
C LYS A 336 -8.89 0.03 26.35
N ASN A 337 -7.93 0.93 26.14
CA ASN A 337 -6.49 0.62 26.10
C ASN A 337 -6.14 -0.53 25.13
N LEU A 338 -6.80 -0.55 23.97
CA LEU A 338 -6.56 -1.52 22.90
C LEU A 338 -5.63 -0.94 21.83
N LEU A 339 -4.95 -1.81 21.08
CA LEU A 339 -4.14 -1.40 19.93
C LEU A 339 -4.99 -0.66 18.89
N LEU A 340 -4.47 0.46 18.39
CA LEU A 340 -5.14 1.29 17.39
C LEU A 340 -4.96 0.79 15.95
N VAL A 341 -4.27 -0.34 15.74
CA VAL A 341 -4.06 -0.93 14.41
C VAL A 341 -5.40 -1.37 13.80
N PRO A 342 -5.71 -0.98 12.54
CA PRO A 342 -4.76 -0.48 11.55
C PRO A 342 -4.58 1.05 11.50
N PHE A 343 -5.44 1.80 12.17
CA PHE A 343 -5.31 3.25 12.32
C PHE A 343 -4.17 3.62 13.31
N CYS A 344 -3.92 4.92 13.48
CA CYS A 344 -2.89 5.40 14.38
C CYS A 344 -3.13 6.86 14.81
N ASP A 345 -2.45 7.31 15.86
CA ASP A 345 -2.56 8.65 16.42
C ASP A 345 -1.20 9.34 16.62
N GLU A 346 -0.14 8.73 16.11
CA GLU A 346 1.23 9.22 16.25
C GLU A 346 1.59 10.20 15.15
N ILE A 347 2.00 11.39 15.53
CA ILE A 347 2.31 12.46 14.57
C ILE A 347 3.59 12.11 13.82
N LYS A 348 3.51 12.01 12.49
CA LYS A 348 4.66 11.88 11.60
C LYS A 348 5.32 13.21 11.31
N HIS A 349 4.54 14.28 11.16
CA HIS A 349 5.06 15.61 10.86
C HIS A 349 4.17 16.71 11.44
N ASP A 350 4.75 17.59 12.26
CA ASP A 350 4.05 18.68 12.97
C ASP A 350 3.94 19.98 12.15
N GLY A 351 4.49 19.98 10.94
CA GLY A 351 4.58 21.14 10.04
C GLY A 351 5.92 21.87 10.10
N LYS A 352 6.78 21.54 11.08
CA LYS A 352 8.13 22.09 11.24
C LYS A 352 9.21 21.03 11.13
N ARG A 353 8.97 19.84 11.69
CA ARG A 353 9.93 18.72 11.73
C ARG A 353 9.22 17.38 11.59
N SER A 354 9.98 16.40 11.13
CA SER A 354 9.57 14.99 11.17
C SER A 354 9.66 14.45 12.60
N LEU A 355 8.59 13.79 13.03
CA LEU A 355 8.45 13.05 14.29
C LEU A 355 8.20 11.54 14.01
N ALA A 356 8.39 11.13 12.77
CA ALA A 356 8.10 9.79 12.28
C ALA A 356 8.82 8.71 13.10
N THR A 357 8.07 7.70 13.55
CA THR A 357 8.63 6.50 14.18
C THR A 357 8.12 5.25 13.48
N THR A 358 8.98 4.25 13.31
CA THR A 358 8.65 2.99 12.64
C THR A 358 7.78 2.10 13.52
N ARG A 359 6.80 1.43 12.90
CA ARG A 359 5.98 0.36 13.48
C ARG A 359 5.97 -0.84 12.54
N CYS A 360 5.54 -1.98 13.04
CA CYS A 360 5.23 -3.10 12.17
C CYS A 360 3.84 -2.97 11.56
N THR A 361 3.70 -3.42 10.31
CA THR A 361 2.39 -3.77 9.74
C THR A 361 1.74 -4.88 10.57
N ALA A 362 0.43 -5.05 10.43
CA ALA A 362 -0.29 -6.11 11.12
C ALA A 362 0.22 -7.52 10.77
N GLN A 363 0.76 -7.70 9.56
CA GLN A 363 1.34 -8.96 9.07
C GLN A 363 2.83 -9.13 9.43
N ARG A 364 3.43 -8.09 10.03
CA ARG A 364 4.86 -7.99 10.33
C ARG A 364 5.78 -8.23 9.13
N ASP A 365 5.29 -8.10 7.91
CA ASP A 365 6.08 -8.20 6.68
C ASP A 365 6.85 -6.91 6.37
N SER A 366 6.37 -5.76 6.84
CA SER A 366 6.95 -4.47 6.51
C SER A 366 7.05 -3.54 7.72
N LEU A 367 7.97 -2.59 7.63
CA LEU A 367 7.94 -1.38 8.44
C LEU A 367 6.88 -0.43 7.90
N ALA A 368 6.23 0.29 8.80
CA ALA A 368 5.23 1.30 8.49
C ALA A 368 5.44 2.57 9.33
N LEU A 369 4.88 3.68 8.85
CA LEU A 369 4.83 4.95 9.56
C LEU A 369 3.36 5.38 9.64
N CYS A 370 2.93 5.85 10.81
CA CYS A 370 1.64 6.51 10.91
C CYS A 370 1.61 7.71 9.95
N ASN A 371 0.65 7.79 9.04
CA ASN A 371 0.59 8.88 8.05
C ASN A 371 -0.13 10.14 8.57
N LEU A 372 -0.24 10.30 9.90
CA LEU A 372 -0.82 11.48 10.55
C LEU A 372 0.12 12.68 10.44
N VAL A 373 -0.36 13.75 9.81
CA VAL A 373 0.41 14.98 9.61
C VAL A 373 -0.44 16.20 9.91
N CYS A 374 0.20 17.32 10.26
CA CYS A 374 -0.50 18.60 10.17
C CYS A 374 -0.60 19.04 8.70
N LEU A 375 -1.77 18.87 8.10
CA LEU A 375 -2.02 19.15 6.69
C LEU A 375 -1.91 20.65 6.35
N PHE A 376 -2.13 21.52 7.35
CA PHE A 376 -2.23 22.97 7.15
C PHE A 376 -1.28 23.80 8.04
N CYS A 377 -0.29 23.18 8.69
CA CYS A 377 0.76 23.88 9.46
C CYS A 377 2.03 24.19 8.64
N LEU A 378 2.09 23.77 7.37
CA LEU A 378 3.30 23.90 6.54
C LEU A 378 3.54 25.35 6.06
N PRO A 379 4.80 25.86 6.10
CA PRO A 379 5.12 27.25 5.76
C PRO A 379 4.73 27.68 4.34
N GLU A 380 4.69 26.76 3.38
CA GLU A 380 4.35 27.05 1.98
C GLU A 380 2.85 27.28 1.73
N LYS A 381 1.96 26.94 2.67
CA LYS A 381 0.49 27.08 2.55
C LYS A 381 -0.12 28.17 3.43
N ILE A 382 0.71 29.05 4.00
CA ILE A 382 0.33 30.05 5.02
C ILE A 382 -0.82 31.01 4.63
N PRO A 383 -1.08 31.43 3.38
CA PRO A 383 -2.24 32.31 3.15
C PRO A 383 -3.60 31.59 3.12
N TYR A 384 -3.66 30.25 3.19
CA TYR A 384 -4.90 29.46 3.04
C TYR A 384 -5.03 28.34 4.09
N GLN A 385 -4.77 28.62 5.37
CA GLN A 385 -5.05 27.68 6.45
C GLN A 385 -6.55 27.40 6.54
N LYS A 386 -7.03 26.39 5.81
CA LYS A 386 -8.39 25.87 5.97
C LYS A 386 -8.31 24.64 6.90
N PRO A 387 -9.11 24.59 7.96
CA PRO A 387 -9.22 23.37 8.76
C PRO A 387 -9.79 22.25 7.90
N LEU A 388 -9.61 21.00 8.35
CA LEU A 388 -10.26 19.86 7.71
C LEU A 388 -11.78 20.03 7.67
N PRO A 389 -12.48 19.46 6.68
CA PRO A 389 -13.93 19.34 6.73
C PRO A 389 -14.38 18.67 8.04
N VAL A 390 -15.53 19.07 8.58
CA VAL A 390 -15.98 18.66 9.92
C VAL A 390 -16.12 17.14 10.01
N GLU A 391 -16.65 16.52 8.95
CA GLU A 391 -16.84 15.08 8.78
C GLU A 391 -15.55 14.24 8.85
N TYR A 392 -14.38 14.87 8.68
CA TYR A 392 -13.06 14.22 8.70
C TYR A 392 -12.17 14.67 9.87
N ARG A 393 -12.72 15.42 10.84
CA ARG A 393 -11.98 15.81 12.05
C ARG A 393 -12.00 14.65 13.05
N ASN A 394 -11.03 13.76 12.90
CA ASN A 394 -10.95 12.47 13.58
C ASN A 394 -10.44 12.55 15.04
N PHE A 395 -9.99 13.72 15.53
CA PHE A 395 -9.39 13.85 16.85
C PHE A 395 -9.94 15.02 17.66
N ALA A 396 -10.52 14.71 18.82
CA ALA A 396 -10.83 15.71 19.84
C ALA A 396 -9.59 16.12 20.65
N PHE A 397 -8.64 15.20 20.80
CA PHE A 397 -7.39 15.40 21.54
C PHE A 397 -6.26 14.58 20.89
N LEU A 398 -5.10 15.23 20.71
CA LEU A 398 -3.87 14.64 20.23
C LEU A 398 -2.75 14.98 21.22
N ASP A 399 -1.96 13.97 21.60
CA ASP A 399 -0.81 14.18 22.46
C ASP A 399 0.16 15.19 21.82
N GLU A 400 0.72 16.07 22.66
CA GLU A 400 1.66 17.12 22.25
C GLU A 400 1.11 18.21 21.32
N VAL A 401 -0.20 18.20 21.02
CA VAL A 401 -0.88 19.21 20.20
C VAL A 401 -1.91 19.95 21.04
N HIS A 402 -1.89 21.29 20.98
CA HIS A 402 -2.92 22.10 21.62
C HIS A 402 -4.29 21.84 20.97
N ASP A 403 -5.34 21.58 21.76
CA ASP A 403 -6.68 21.14 21.29
C ASP A 403 -7.22 21.96 20.11
N ALA A 404 -7.11 23.29 20.17
CA ALA A 404 -7.55 24.19 19.10
C ALA A 404 -6.89 23.93 17.72
N ASN A 405 -5.74 23.26 17.68
CA ASN A 405 -5.00 22.96 16.46
C ASN A 405 -5.26 21.54 15.93
N ALA A 406 -5.92 20.66 16.69
CA ALA A 406 -6.22 19.29 16.25
C ALA A 406 -7.04 19.26 14.95
N ILE A 407 -7.84 20.30 14.68
CA ILE A 407 -8.64 20.49 13.45
C ILE A 407 -7.82 20.57 12.15
N TYR A 408 -6.49 20.69 12.26
CA TYR A 408 -5.56 20.70 11.12
C TYR A 408 -4.81 19.38 10.92
N TYR A 409 -5.01 18.40 11.81
CA TYR A 409 -4.34 17.11 11.78
C TYR A 409 -5.26 16.03 11.22
N GLY A 410 -4.73 15.24 10.28
CA GLY A 410 -5.40 14.10 9.68
C GLY A 410 -4.40 13.21 8.95
N GLY A 411 -4.86 12.05 8.49
CA GLY A 411 -4.11 11.20 7.58
C GLY A 411 -3.78 11.96 6.29
N SER A 412 -2.60 11.73 5.73
CA SER A 412 -2.14 12.44 4.53
C SER A 412 -2.85 12.02 3.23
N VAL A 413 -3.67 10.97 3.27
CA VAL A 413 -4.38 10.42 2.12
C VAL A 413 -5.84 10.87 2.16
N GLU A 414 -6.22 11.72 1.20
CA GLU A 414 -7.58 12.25 1.12
C GLU A 414 -8.62 11.13 0.98
N LEU A 415 -8.41 10.20 0.04
CA LEU A 415 -9.32 9.09 -0.26
C LEU A 415 -9.58 8.13 0.91
N ALA A 416 -8.79 8.21 1.98
CA ALA A 416 -8.99 7.40 3.17
C ALA A 416 -9.79 8.18 4.24
N ASP A 417 -10.68 9.09 3.85
CA ASP A 417 -11.44 9.99 4.74
C ASP A 417 -10.54 10.80 5.71
N TYR A 418 -9.31 11.10 5.30
CA TYR A 418 -8.24 11.63 6.16
C TYR A 418 -8.03 10.83 7.46
N CYS A 419 -8.37 9.54 7.46
CA CYS A 419 -8.08 8.62 8.54
C CYS A 419 -6.58 8.34 8.58
N PRO A 420 -5.90 8.57 9.72
CA PRO A 420 -4.51 8.21 9.84
C PRO A 420 -4.34 6.71 10.07
N TYR A 421 -3.40 6.12 9.36
CA TYR A 421 -3.07 4.70 9.44
C TYR A 421 -1.58 4.43 9.28
N ASN A 422 -1.17 3.24 9.72
CA ASN A 422 0.20 2.77 9.54
C ASN A 422 0.42 2.44 8.06
N GLN A 423 1.18 3.29 7.38
CA GLN A 423 1.43 3.21 5.95
C GLN A 423 2.88 2.74 5.69
N GLU A 424 3.03 1.77 4.81
CA GLU A 424 4.33 1.39 4.25
C GLU A 424 4.96 2.56 3.48
N PHE A 425 6.29 2.56 3.34
CA PHE A 425 6.99 3.70 2.77
C PHE A 425 8.21 3.30 1.94
N GLU A 426 8.66 4.22 1.10
CA GLU A 426 9.84 4.04 0.26
C GLU A 426 10.95 5.02 0.64
N TRP A 427 12.19 4.54 0.66
CA TRP A 427 13.38 5.38 0.73
C TRP A 427 13.78 5.85 -0.66
N LYS A 428 13.72 7.17 -0.89
CA LYS A 428 14.29 7.81 -2.08
C LYS A 428 15.66 8.39 -1.75
N ALA A 429 16.72 7.73 -2.22
CA ALA A 429 18.06 8.29 -2.09
C ALA A 429 18.23 9.50 -3.04
N LEU A 430 18.71 10.62 -2.50
CA LEU A 430 19.06 11.80 -3.30
C LEU A 430 20.12 11.38 -4.34
N ASN A 431 19.81 11.55 -5.62
CA ASN A 431 20.68 11.26 -6.77
C ASN A 431 20.91 9.76 -7.10
N SER A 432 20.04 8.85 -6.63
CA SER A 432 20.03 7.45 -7.10
C SER A 432 18.68 7.10 -7.73
N SER A 433 18.71 6.25 -8.75
CA SER A 433 17.51 5.58 -9.28
C SER A 433 17.06 4.39 -8.44
N GLU A 434 17.85 4.03 -7.41
CA GLU A 434 17.57 2.92 -6.50
C GLU A 434 16.46 3.32 -5.51
N ARG A 435 15.30 2.68 -5.67
CA ARG A 435 14.17 2.75 -4.75
C ARG A 435 14.19 1.51 -3.86
N ARG A 436 13.99 1.72 -2.56
CA ARG A 436 13.84 0.68 -1.55
C ARG A 436 12.48 0.88 -0.88
N ASP A 437 11.70 -0.16 -0.76
CA ASP A 437 10.45 -0.12 0.02
C ASP A 437 10.72 -0.58 1.45
N SER A 438 9.69 -0.62 2.29
CA SER A 438 9.82 -0.95 3.71
C SER A 438 9.62 -2.45 4.03
N ARG A 439 9.56 -3.33 3.03
CA ARG A 439 9.39 -4.78 3.21
C ARG A 439 10.62 -5.42 3.81
N CYS A 440 10.42 -6.33 4.76
CA CYS A 440 11.48 -7.06 5.43
C CYS A 440 12.00 -8.23 4.58
N GLU A 441 11.18 -8.80 3.68
CA GLU A 441 11.60 -9.96 2.87
C GLU A 441 12.58 -9.63 1.75
N LEU A 442 12.76 -8.36 1.40
CA LEU A 442 13.58 -7.95 0.27
C LEU A 442 15.02 -7.64 0.67
N ASP A 443 15.96 -8.50 0.27
CA ASP A 443 17.40 -8.31 0.50
C ASP A 443 17.92 -6.94 0.03
N GLY A 444 17.34 -6.40 -1.04
CA GLY A 444 17.70 -5.11 -1.64
C GLY A 444 17.40 -3.89 -0.76
N ASN A 445 16.61 -4.04 0.31
CA ASN A 445 16.32 -2.95 1.23
C ASN A 445 17.47 -2.67 2.22
N PHE A 446 18.38 -3.64 2.39
CA PHE A 446 19.59 -3.45 3.17
C PHE A 446 20.61 -2.56 2.43
N THR A 447 21.02 -1.43 3.02
CA THR A 447 22.14 -0.63 2.50
C THR A 447 23.44 -0.90 3.25
N PRO A 448 24.47 -1.45 2.57
CA PRO A 448 25.80 -1.65 3.16
C PRO A 448 26.50 -0.35 3.59
N SER A 449 26.12 0.79 2.98
CA SER A 449 26.71 2.12 3.23
C SER A 449 26.12 2.83 4.45
N GLN A 450 24.93 2.43 4.91
CA GLN A 450 24.35 2.93 6.15
C GLN A 450 24.86 2.07 7.30
N ALA A 451 25.29 2.70 8.39
CA ALA A 451 25.58 1.96 9.59
C ALA A 451 24.29 1.26 10.02
N ASN A 452 24.25 -0.08 9.93
CA ASN A 452 23.17 -0.89 10.46
C ASN A 452 23.17 -0.79 11.99
N SER A 453 22.72 0.36 12.52
CA SER A 453 22.87 0.74 13.92
C SER A 453 21.95 -0.05 14.85
N ILE A 454 20.88 -0.61 14.30
CA ILE A 454 19.88 -1.39 15.02
C ILE A 454 19.88 -2.89 14.67
N LEU A 455 20.92 -3.34 13.96
CA LEU A 455 21.23 -4.75 13.65
C LEU A 455 20.15 -5.48 12.85
N GLU A 456 19.49 -4.76 11.94
CA GLU A 456 18.46 -5.31 11.06
C GLU A 456 18.99 -6.33 10.06
N VAL A 457 18.14 -7.28 9.71
CA VAL A 457 18.36 -8.27 8.66
C VAL A 457 17.15 -8.24 7.73
N TYR A 458 17.41 -8.07 6.44
CA TYR A 458 16.41 -8.16 5.37
C TYR A 458 16.64 -9.45 4.58
N GLY A 459 15.57 -10.06 4.09
CA GLY A 459 15.58 -11.28 3.29
C GLY A 459 14.38 -12.18 3.56
N ASN A 460 14.18 -13.22 2.75
CA ASN A 460 12.97 -14.07 2.76
C ASN A 460 12.58 -14.67 4.14
N GLN A 461 13.50 -14.73 5.10
CA GLN A 461 13.25 -15.18 6.47
C GLN A 461 13.31 -14.04 7.49
N SER A 462 12.94 -12.83 7.08
CA SER A 462 12.88 -11.66 7.94
C SER A 462 11.44 -11.17 8.13
N LYS A 463 11.16 -10.74 9.35
CA LYS A 463 9.89 -10.11 9.75
C LYS A 463 10.19 -8.86 10.57
N CYS A 464 9.21 -7.99 10.67
CA CYS A 464 9.24 -6.79 11.47
C CYS A 464 8.97 -7.13 12.94
N PHE A 465 9.79 -6.60 13.85
CA PHE A 465 9.59 -6.71 15.28
C PHE A 465 9.51 -5.33 15.94
N ASP A 466 8.60 -5.19 16.89
CA ASP A 466 8.45 -3.98 17.70
C ASP A 466 9.60 -3.88 18.72
N LEU A 467 9.97 -2.65 19.04
CA LEU A 467 11.10 -2.32 19.91
C LEU A 467 10.60 -1.60 21.17
N ALA A 468 10.97 -2.12 22.35
CA ALA A 468 10.53 -1.54 23.63
C ALA A 468 11.26 -0.25 23.98
N THR A 469 12.48 -0.08 23.47
CA THR A 469 13.33 1.08 23.74
C THR A 469 13.93 1.61 22.44
N PHE A 470 14.16 2.93 22.37
CA PHE A 470 14.99 3.48 21.33
C PHE A 470 16.39 2.87 21.39
N TRP A 471 16.93 2.52 20.22
CA TRP A 471 18.30 2.03 20.14
C TRP A 471 19.29 3.14 20.48
N THR A 472 20.40 2.77 21.10
CA THR A 472 21.47 3.69 21.46
C THR A 472 22.84 3.19 21.02
N GLU A 473 23.71 4.11 20.61
CA GLU A 473 25.13 3.88 20.38
C GLU A 473 25.94 4.69 21.41
N ARG A 474 26.81 4.03 22.16
CA ARG A 474 27.59 4.61 23.27
C ARG A 474 29.09 4.39 23.08
N LYS A 475 29.88 5.46 23.27
CA LYS A 475 31.35 5.42 23.24
C LYS A 475 31.96 6.63 23.95
N CYS A 476 32.77 6.39 24.99
CA CYS A 476 33.45 7.44 25.77
C CYS A 476 32.54 8.59 26.25
N GLY A 477 31.36 8.30 26.79
CA GLY A 477 30.37 9.28 27.23
C GLY A 477 29.56 9.94 26.10
N ARG A 478 29.84 9.60 24.83
CA ARG A 478 29.02 10.03 23.69
C ARG A 478 27.87 9.06 23.51
N ILE A 479 26.65 9.57 23.49
CA ILE A 479 25.43 8.79 23.28
C ILE A 479 24.75 9.30 22.02
N ARG A 480 24.40 8.38 21.13
CA ARG A 480 23.49 8.61 20.00
C ARG A 480 22.24 7.79 20.23
N THR A 481 21.09 8.43 20.19
CA THR A 481 19.79 7.76 20.34
C THR A 481 19.04 7.86 19.03
N PHE A 482 18.53 6.73 18.55
CA PHE A 482 17.78 6.66 17.30
C PHE A 482 16.28 6.66 17.57
N LEU A 483 15.73 7.85 17.76
CA LEU A 483 14.33 8.07 18.17
C LEU A 483 13.31 7.61 17.11
N GLN A 484 13.71 7.49 15.85
CA GLN A 484 12.86 7.06 14.75
C GLN A 484 12.58 5.56 14.75
N TYR A 485 13.40 4.74 15.43
CA TYR A 485 13.23 3.28 15.40
C TYR A 485 12.44 2.81 16.62
N LYS A 486 11.21 2.41 16.36
CA LYS A 486 10.36 1.67 17.31
C LYS A 486 9.92 0.30 16.74
N ALA A 487 10.34 0.01 15.52
CA ALA A 487 10.32 -1.31 14.90
C ALA A 487 11.53 -1.48 13.98
N GLY A 488 11.92 -2.74 13.71
CA GLY A 488 13.00 -3.09 12.77
C GLY A 488 12.80 -4.47 12.17
N CYS A 489 13.43 -4.74 11.02
CA CYS A 489 13.39 -6.05 10.37
C CYS A 489 14.47 -6.98 10.93
N TYR A 490 14.10 -8.18 11.39
CA TYR A 490 15.03 -9.17 11.93
C TYR A 490 14.72 -10.55 11.36
N GLN A 491 15.75 -11.40 11.31
CA GLN A 491 15.56 -12.78 10.86
C GLN A 491 14.76 -13.55 11.91
N TYR A 492 13.97 -14.52 11.47
CA TYR A 492 13.26 -15.43 12.37
C TYR A 492 13.51 -16.89 12.02
N GLU A 493 13.44 -17.75 13.04
CA GLU A 493 13.47 -19.20 12.90
C GLU A 493 12.39 -19.82 13.80
N CYS A 494 11.57 -20.69 13.23
CA CYS A 494 10.58 -21.47 13.97
C CYS A 494 11.17 -22.85 14.30
N SER A 495 11.65 -23.02 15.53
CA SER A 495 12.33 -24.23 16.00
C SER A 495 12.05 -24.48 17.47
N GLU A 496 12.07 -25.76 17.87
CA GLU A 496 11.70 -26.25 19.19
C GLU A 496 10.30 -25.81 19.66
N GLY A 497 9.34 -25.74 18.73
CA GLY A 497 8.00 -25.25 19.02
C GLY A 497 7.96 -23.77 19.44
N ARG A 498 8.99 -22.98 19.11
CA ARG A 498 9.13 -21.57 19.49
C ARG A 498 9.56 -20.69 18.32
N LEU A 499 9.38 -19.39 18.49
CA LEU A 499 9.92 -18.35 17.63
C LEU A 499 11.30 -17.94 18.15
N ASN A 500 12.30 -17.90 17.27
CA ASN A 500 13.65 -17.46 17.59
C ASN A 500 14.06 -16.30 16.68
N ILE A 501 14.73 -15.28 17.22
CA ILE A 501 15.05 -14.02 16.51
C ILE A 501 16.56 -13.95 16.22
N GLY A 502 16.91 -13.76 14.95
CA GLY A 502 18.28 -13.63 14.46
C GLY A 502 18.65 -12.19 14.14
N LEU A 503 19.88 -11.79 14.49
CA LEU A 503 20.39 -10.44 14.28
C LEU A 503 21.50 -10.41 13.21
N PHE A 504 21.75 -9.21 12.68
CA PHE A 504 22.80 -9.02 11.70
C PHE A 504 24.19 -9.42 12.23
N ASN A 505 24.88 -10.27 11.45
CA ASN A 505 26.23 -10.75 11.74
C ASN A 505 26.34 -11.58 13.05
N GLU A 506 25.23 -12.19 13.45
CA GLU A 506 25.18 -13.18 14.53
C GLU A 506 24.92 -14.58 13.97
N SER A 507 25.39 -15.60 14.69
CA SER A 507 25.23 -17.02 14.30
C SER A 507 24.21 -17.77 15.15
N PHE A 508 23.71 -17.13 16.22
CA PHE A 508 22.73 -17.71 17.13
C PHE A 508 21.46 -16.87 17.12
N PHE A 509 20.36 -17.49 17.52
CA PHE A 509 19.05 -16.87 17.62
C PHE A 509 18.63 -16.70 19.09
N TYR A 510 17.88 -15.65 19.38
CA TYR A 510 17.31 -15.39 20.70
C TYR A 510 15.90 -16.00 20.80
N PRO A 511 15.64 -16.87 21.78
CA PRO A 511 14.34 -17.54 21.89
C PRO A 511 13.26 -16.64 22.48
N CYS A 512 12.06 -16.71 21.92
CA CYS A 512 10.83 -16.13 22.45
C CYS A 512 10.02 -17.22 23.17
N TYR A 513 10.02 -17.20 24.51
CA TYR A 513 9.31 -18.17 25.34
C TYR A 513 7.84 -17.82 25.53
N PHE A 514 7.49 -16.53 25.51
CA PHE A 514 6.12 -16.03 25.66
C PHE A 514 5.91 -14.68 24.96
N THR A 515 4.65 -14.38 24.66
CA THR A 515 4.24 -13.10 24.05
C THR A 515 4.59 -11.91 24.94
N GLY A 516 5.19 -10.87 24.36
CA GLY A 516 5.57 -9.65 25.06
C GLY A 516 6.89 -9.76 25.83
N GLN A 517 7.60 -10.88 25.72
CA GLN A 517 8.94 -11.04 26.29
C GLN A 517 9.91 -10.00 25.71
N TYR A 518 10.77 -9.45 26.56
CA TYR A 518 11.85 -8.56 26.16
C TYR A 518 13.13 -9.34 25.90
N VAL A 519 13.71 -9.11 24.72
CA VAL A 519 15.04 -9.60 24.33
C VAL A 519 16.01 -8.43 24.36
N HIS A 520 16.91 -8.42 25.33
CA HIS A 520 17.86 -7.33 25.55
C HIS A 520 19.12 -7.52 24.70
N ILE A 521 19.37 -6.61 23.76
CA ILE A 521 20.52 -6.69 22.86
C ILE A 521 21.59 -5.71 23.27
N ARG A 522 22.84 -6.19 23.38
CA ARG A 522 24.03 -5.40 23.70
C ARG A 522 25.24 -5.93 22.93
N LYS A 523 25.72 -5.15 21.96
CA LYS A 523 26.84 -5.55 21.08
C LYS A 523 27.87 -4.45 20.96
N ILE A 524 29.16 -4.81 20.92
CA ILE A 524 30.24 -3.88 20.59
C ILE A 524 30.59 -4.04 19.11
N ILE A 525 30.22 -3.06 18.29
CA ILE A 525 30.48 -3.07 16.84
C ILE A 525 31.25 -1.81 16.48
N ASN A 526 32.39 -1.98 15.80
CA ASN A 526 33.29 -0.88 15.43
C ASN A 526 33.69 0.02 16.63
N GLY A 527 33.80 -0.60 17.82
CA GLY A 527 34.13 0.08 19.07
C GLY A 527 33.03 1.01 19.60
N TRP A 528 31.77 0.82 19.20
CA TRP A 528 30.58 1.43 19.81
C TRP A 528 29.75 0.35 20.47
N LEU A 529 29.30 0.61 21.70
CA LEU A 529 28.30 -0.22 22.36
C LEU A 529 26.92 0.13 21.81
N ARG A 530 26.25 -0.83 21.18
CA ARG A 530 24.88 -0.73 20.68
C ARG A 530 23.95 -1.43 21.64
N GLU A 531 22.92 -0.74 22.11
CA GLU A 531 21.92 -1.28 23.05
C GLU A 531 20.50 -1.05 22.52
N GLY A 532 19.66 -2.08 22.63
CA GLY A 532 18.25 -2.06 22.24
C GLY A 532 17.46 -3.21 22.88
N VAL A 533 16.13 -3.16 22.78
CA VAL A 533 15.26 -4.20 23.32
C VAL A 533 14.19 -4.54 22.29
N ILE A 534 14.14 -5.81 21.87
CA ILE A 534 13.17 -6.34 20.92
C ILE A 534 12.02 -7.00 21.71
N ILE A 535 10.78 -6.82 21.26
CA ILE A 535 9.59 -7.41 21.86
C ILE A 535 9.20 -8.67 21.06
N CYS A 536 9.09 -9.79 21.76
CA CYS A 536 8.61 -11.04 21.16
C CYS A 536 7.10 -10.97 20.87
N PRO A 537 6.67 -11.20 19.63
CA PRO A 537 5.26 -11.33 19.30
C PRO A 537 4.69 -12.69 19.72
N PRO A 538 3.37 -12.89 19.62
CA PRO A 538 2.81 -14.24 19.68
C PRO A 538 3.46 -15.14 18.62
N CYS A 539 3.86 -16.35 19.02
CA CYS A 539 4.52 -17.30 18.14
C CYS A 539 3.67 -17.62 16.91
N GLU A 540 2.36 -17.79 17.10
CA GLU A 540 1.40 -18.13 16.04
C GLU A 540 1.23 -17.02 14.99
N GLU A 541 1.63 -15.78 15.28
CA GLU A 541 1.58 -14.69 14.29
C GLU A 541 2.70 -14.78 13.24
N ILE A 542 3.76 -15.54 13.50
CA ILE A 542 4.90 -15.72 12.57
C ILE A 542 5.08 -17.19 12.19
N CYS A 543 4.92 -18.12 13.14
CA CYS A 543 5.17 -19.55 12.96
C CYS A 543 3.85 -20.32 12.78
N HIS A 544 3.45 -20.57 11.52
CA HIS A 544 2.34 -21.47 11.18
C HIS A 544 2.82 -22.91 10.92
N SER A 545 1.91 -23.88 10.80
CA SER A 545 2.15 -25.35 10.69
C SER A 545 2.90 -25.84 9.44
N GLY A 546 3.59 -24.95 8.72
CA GLY A 546 4.55 -25.27 7.64
C GLY A 546 5.87 -24.49 7.71
N PHE A 547 6.06 -23.66 8.74
CA PHE A 547 7.28 -22.85 8.94
C PHE A 547 8.28 -23.50 9.90
N PHE A 548 7.84 -24.53 10.64
CA PHE A 548 8.74 -25.35 11.45
C PHE A 548 9.59 -26.25 10.55
N SER A 549 10.83 -26.49 10.96
CA SER A 549 11.68 -27.49 10.30
C SER A 549 10.96 -28.84 10.23
N LEU A 550 11.16 -29.60 9.14
CA LEU A 550 10.60 -30.94 8.99
C LEU A 550 11.01 -31.89 10.13
N ASP A 551 12.14 -31.60 10.76
CA ASP A 551 12.71 -32.37 11.88
C ASP A 551 12.30 -31.78 13.25
N ASP A 552 11.46 -30.74 13.29
CA ASP A 552 11.00 -30.16 14.54
C ASP A 552 10.09 -31.13 15.28
N LYS A 553 10.41 -31.39 16.56
CA LYS A 553 9.71 -32.36 17.40
C LYS A 553 8.22 -32.03 17.57
N PHE A 554 7.85 -30.75 17.51
CA PHE A 554 6.49 -30.30 17.79
C PHE A 554 5.75 -29.93 16.50
N GLY A 555 6.37 -29.17 15.61
CA GLY A 555 5.76 -28.70 14.35
C GLY A 555 4.68 -27.61 14.54
N TYR A 556 4.51 -27.11 15.76
CA TYR A 556 3.59 -26.02 16.12
C TYR A 556 4.08 -25.29 17.39
N CYS A 557 3.59 -24.07 17.60
CA CYS A 557 3.94 -23.24 18.76
C CYS A 557 3.52 -23.90 20.08
N GLN A 558 4.43 -23.97 21.05
CA GLN A 558 4.20 -24.53 22.39
C GLN A 558 4.27 -23.45 23.46
N GLU A 559 3.44 -23.57 24.48
CA GLU A 559 3.64 -22.82 25.72
C GLU A 559 4.86 -23.35 26.46
N THR A 560 5.80 -22.46 26.81
CA THR A 560 6.98 -22.84 27.59
C THR A 560 6.59 -22.95 29.06
N SER A 561 6.98 -24.05 29.72
CA SER A 561 6.79 -24.21 31.16
C SER A 561 7.49 -23.10 31.94
N LYS A 562 6.85 -22.56 32.98
CA LYS A 562 7.43 -21.47 33.81
C LYS A 562 8.79 -21.84 34.38
N ASP A 563 9.04 -23.11 34.68
CA ASP A 563 10.30 -23.58 35.24
C ASP A 563 11.46 -23.58 34.21
N GLU A 564 11.14 -23.48 32.92
CA GLU A 564 12.10 -23.45 31.80
C GLU A 564 12.38 -22.02 31.31
N ILE A 565 11.59 -21.03 31.75
CA ILE A 565 11.74 -19.63 31.32
C ILE A 565 12.85 -18.98 32.16
N PRO A 566 13.95 -18.52 31.55
CA PRO A 566 14.98 -17.78 32.27
C PRO A 566 14.47 -16.40 32.70
N ASP A 567 14.94 -15.93 33.86
CA ASP A 567 14.60 -14.58 34.38
C ASP A 567 15.06 -13.44 33.46
N TYR A 568 16.04 -13.71 32.59
CA TYR A 568 16.62 -12.74 31.67
C TYR A 568 16.93 -13.38 30.32
N VAL A 569 16.48 -12.72 29.25
CA VAL A 569 16.77 -13.12 27.86
C VAL A 569 17.50 -11.98 27.16
N GLY A 570 18.73 -12.24 26.73
CA GLY A 570 19.54 -11.25 26.03
C GLY A 570 21.02 -11.33 26.35
N ASP A 571 21.76 -10.32 25.89
CA ASP A 571 23.20 -10.21 26.09
C ASP A 571 23.56 -9.72 27.50
N MET A 572 24.65 -10.27 28.04
CA MET A 572 25.22 -9.80 29.31
C MET A 572 25.55 -8.30 29.24
N GLN A 573 25.59 -7.66 30.41
CA GLN A 573 25.91 -6.23 30.47
C GLN A 573 27.36 -5.98 30.06
N LEU A 574 27.54 -5.11 29.06
CA LEU A 574 28.85 -4.74 28.52
C LEU A 574 29.25 -3.35 29.00
N GLY A 575 30.53 -3.17 29.34
CA GLY A 575 31.10 -1.87 29.66
C GLY A 575 31.24 -1.00 28.41
N GLU A 576 31.14 0.32 28.58
CA GLU A 576 31.31 1.26 27.48
C GLU A 576 32.76 1.20 26.94
N PRO A 577 32.97 0.98 25.63
CA PRO A 577 34.30 0.85 25.05
C PRO A 577 35.00 2.21 25.00
N CYS A 578 35.74 2.51 26.06
CA CYS A 578 36.68 3.61 26.10
C CYS A 578 38.05 3.09 25.72
N ALA A 579 38.60 3.50 24.57
CA ALA A 579 40.02 3.31 24.33
C ALA A 579 40.75 4.03 25.46
N ALA A 580 41.36 3.28 26.38
CA ALA A 580 42.36 3.83 27.26
C ALA A 580 43.42 4.42 26.32
N SER A 581 43.45 5.73 26.19
CA SER A 581 44.62 6.40 25.67
C SER A 581 45.69 6.06 26.70
N ILE A 582 46.43 4.97 26.48
CA ILE A 582 47.75 4.79 27.08
C ILE A 582 48.49 6.00 26.55
N SER A 583 48.50 7.05 27.37
CA SER A 583 49.06 8.34 27.03
C SER A 583 50.42 8.06 26.40
N ARG A 584 50.62 8.49 25.15
CA ARG A 584 51.93 8.37 24.49
C ARG A 584 53.06 8.96 25.35
N TYR A 585 52.73 9.79 26.35
CA TYR A 585 53.65 10.22 27.39
C TYR A 585 54.29 9.06 28.16
N ASN A 586 53.59 7.98 28.52
CA ASN A 586 54.21 6.90 29.29
C ASN A 586 55.20 6.08 28.46
N LEU A 587 54.95 5.88 27.16
CA LEU A 587 55.88 5.19 26.28
C LEU A 587 57.09 6.07 25.93
N ILE A 588 56.88 7.37 25.70
CA ILE A 588 57.95 8.34 25.46
C ILE A 588 58.77 8.55 26.73
N LEU A 589 58.17 8.65 27.91
CA LEU A 589 58.86 8.79 29.20
C LEU A 589 59.66 7.51 29.52
N PHE A 590 59.12 6.32 29.27
CA PHE A 590 59.87 5.07 29.39
C PHE A 590 61.05 5.02 28.42
N LEU A 591 60.86 5.39 27.15
CA LEU A 591 61.94 5.48 26.16
C LEU A 591 62.98 6.54 26.53
N PHE A 592 62.58 7.68 27.10
CA PHE A 592 63.46 8.75 27.56
C PHE A 592 64.28 8.32 28.78
N ILE A 593 63.65 7.63 29.75
CA ILE A 593 64.33 7.08 30.93
C ILE A 593 65.30 5.96 30.51
N PHE A 594 64.94 5.13 29.53
CA PHE A 594 65.83 4.11 28.97
C PHE A 594 67.02 4.75 28.24
N LEU A 595 66.79 5.79 27.42
CA LEU A 595 67.84 6.54 26.73
C LEU A 595 68.79 7.24 27.72
N ILE A 596 68.27 7.88 28.77
CA ILE A 596 69.09 8.52 29.81
C ILE A 596 69.92 7.47 30.54
N ARG A 597 69.34 6.32 30.93
CA ARG A 597 70.11 5.24 31.58
C ARG A 597 71.17 4.64 30.65
N PHE A 598 70.88 4.50 29.36
CA PHE A 598 71.81 3.97 28.35
C PHE A 598 72.98 4.94 28.09
N LEU A 599 72.70 6.25 28.02
CA LEU A 599 73.73 7.30 27.91
C LEU A 599 74.61 7.38 29.17
N HIS A 600 74.02 7.22 30.36
CA HIS A 600 74.77 7.26 31.62
C HIS A 600 75.68 6.04 31.85
N THR A 601 75.40 4.89 31.23
CA THR A 601 76.20 3.67 31.39
C THR A 601 77.29 3.51 30.33
N PHE A 602 77.17 4.15 29.16
CA PHE A 602 78.09 3.93 28.04
C PHE A 602 78.95 5.12 27.61
N VAL A 603 78.65 6.38 28.03
CA VAL A 603 79.33 7.56 27.48
C VAL A 603 80.30 8.26 28.44
N PHE A 604 80.18 8.10 29.78
CA PHE A 604 81.12 8.73 30.72
C PHE A 604 81.51 7.83 31.90
N PRO A 605 82.56 7.00 31.78
CA PRO A 605 83.21 6.42 32.94
C PRO A 605 84.23 7.42 33.49
N GLY A 606 83.88 8.07 34.59
CA GLY A 606 84.83 8.78 35.46
C GLY A 606 84.90 10.29 35.24
N ILE A 607 84.45 11.04 36.26
CA ILE A 607 85.28 11.98 37.05
C ILE A 607 84.43 12.30 38.29
N LEU A 608 84.88 11.78 39.42
CA LEU A 608 84.46 12.14 40.77
C LEU A 608 85.62 12.95 41.37
N SER A 609 85.44 14.24 41.58
CA SER A 609 86.16 14.99 42.62
C SER A 609 85.49 16.34 42.89
N ASP A 610 85.02 16.48 44.13
CA ASP A 610 84.90 17.68 44.96
C ASP A 610 84.28 18.96 44.40
N PHE A 611 83.13 19.36 44.97
CA PHE A 611 82.98 20.68 45.58
C PHE A 611 81.82 20.67 46.60
N PHE A 612 82.19 20.86 47.87
CA PHE A 612 81.29 21.29 48.95
C PHE A 612 80.69 22.67 48.60
N ILE A 613 79.40 22.90 48.94
CA ILE A 613 78.90 24.15 49.52
C ILE A 613 77.59 23.86 50.28
N VAL A 614 77.52 24.45 51.47
CA VAL A 614 76.52 24.32 52.53
C VAL A 614 75.40 25.38 52.40
N HIS A 615 74.23 25.08 52.99
CA HIS A 615 73.10 25.94 53.44
C HIS A 615 71.81 25.86 52.60
N SER A 616 70.59 25.94 53.15
CA SER A 616 70.05 25.99 54.51
C SER A 616 68.52 25.84 54.38
N PHE A 617 67.92 25.14 55.36
CA PHE A 617 66.56 25.24 55.88
C PHE A 617 65.61 26.32 55.29
N SER A 618 64.39 25.91 54.94
CA SER A 618 63.20 26.22 55.75
C SER A 618 61.92 25.61 55.17
N ARG A 619 61.20 24.86 56.02
CA ARG A 619 59.79 24.52 55.87
C ARG A 619 58.91 25.75 56.07
N ARG A 620 57.84 25.86 55.28
CA ARG A 620 56.47 26.34 55.61
C ARG A 620 55.69 26.31 54.28
N LYS A 621 54.48 25.81 54.16
CA LYS A 621 53.50 25.24 55.09
C LYS A 621 52.52 24.45 54.22
#